data_AF-C4YE00-F1
#
_entry.id   AF-C4YE00-F1
#
_cell.length_a   1.000
_cell.length_b   1.000
_cell.length_c   1.000
_cell.angle_alpha   90.00
_cell.angle_beta   90.00
_cell.angle_gamma   90.00
#
_symmetry.space_group_name_H-M   'P 1'
#
loop_
_entity.id
_entity.type
_entity.pdbx_description
1 polymer ?
#
loop_
_entity_poly.entity_id
_entity_poly.type
_entity_poly.pdbx_seq_one_letter_code
_entity_poly.pdbx_strand_id
1 'polypeptide(L)'
;MIMSKIIDFNLSAQGNLAIMSLNSFKVYNFSSEKLINEDDFEFDEDGYPLNIIWKDNNLFVGSTVGETLHLRNVVKGKTDDVLNSLFISDAEEEEEEEEREVGRKKLGVEEDEGNDTDALLRDSDIEQDINVEDRIGQRKRNRRPYKLHEEDDLVIDEDDNENLGFDDRVVSNGYSTNGHKRYKSRSPSEAIPKISKIKPYSPGSTPFEHRGASADRRYLTMNNIGYTWVVQNKDTLDDVTSGSGGNSITVSFFDRSLNTEYHFTDYHNFDLASMNQRGVLLGTSSTGHIYYRSHNEATNDSWDRKLPLLVGEYITSICITNNASATNTIIVGTNLGYLRFFNQFGVCINILKTLPVVTLIASATVNAKLFVINQVTTNVYSYSILDINQDYKYIQHNAPMPLKDHTPLIKGIFFNEFNDPCIVGGEDDTLLILHSWRESNNAKWIPILNCHKVLTEYGTNSNKKNWKCWPLGFIGDKLNCLILKNNSQYPGFPLPLPIELEVELPIKIKFEEDEAEENFLRSLTLGKLISDSLNDELPGEIEEDEVMERLNQYSMLFDKSLLKLFGESCKESKLGKAFSIARLIKTDKALLAASRIAERMEFLNLASKIGQLRESLVDIDGDSD
;
A
#
# COMPACT_ATOMS: atom_id res chain seq x y z
N MET A 1 -30.74 23.13 -15.37
CA MET A 1 -29.37 23.69 -15.34
C MET A 1 -28.63 22.94 -14.26
N ILE A 2 -27.87 21.91 -14.64
CA ILE A 2 -27.09 21.09 -13.69
C ILE A 2 -25.83 21.91 -13.37
N MET A 3 -25.56 22.16 -12.09
CA MET A 3 -24.29 22.78 -11.69
C MET A 3 -23.18 21.75 -11.90
N SER A 4 -22.29 22.02 -12.87
CA SER A 4 -21.05 21.28 -13.05
C SER A 4 -20.20 21.40 -11.78
N LYS A 5 -20.06 20.31 -11.02
CA LYS A 5 -19.16 20.24 -9.88
C LYS A 5 -17.73 20.12 -10.41
N ILE A 6 -16.86 21.03 -9.99
CA ILE A 6 -15.41 20.91 -10.19
C ILE A 6 -14.93 19.72 -9.36
N ILE A 7 -14.12 18.86 -9.98
CA ILE A 7 -13.47 17.70 -9.35
C ILE A 7 -12.06 18.08 -8.91
N ASP A 8 -11.27 18.63 -9.82
CA ASP A 8 -9.89 19.05 -9.59
C ASP A 8 -9.53 20.24 -10.48
N PHE A 9 -8.43 20.93 -10.17
CA PHE A 9 -7.88 22.01 -10.99
C PHE A 9 -6.37 22.13 -10.83
N ASN A 10 -5.67 22.50 -11.90
CA ASN A 10 -4.21 22.56 -11.93
C ASN A 10 -3.71 23.78 -12.70
N LEU A 11 -2.81 24.55 -12.09
CA LEU A 11 -2.20 25.74 -12.70
C LEU A 11 -0.83 25.39 -13.27
N SER A 12 -0.67 25.54 -14.59
CA SER A 12 0.62 25.31 -15.25
C SER A 12 1.63 26.41 -14.90
N ALA A 13 2.93 26.09 -15.02
CA ALA A 13 4.01 27.07 -14.85
C ALA A 13 3.95 28.25 -15.87
N GLN A 14 3.19 28.09 -16.96
CA GLN A 14 2.94 29.13 -17.97
C GLN A 14 1.74 30.04 -17.61
N GLY A 15 1.05 29.79 -16.49
CA GLY A 15 -0.12 30.57 -16.06
C GLY A 15 -1.44 30.13 -16.67
N ASN A 16 -1.58 28.86 -17.10
CA ASN A 16 -2.82 28.31 -17.63
C ASN A 16 -3.48 27.41 -16.57
N LEU A 17 -4.69 27.76 -16.14
CA LEU A 17 -5.48 27.04 -15.15
C LEU A 17 -6.40 26.04 -15.87
N ALA A 18 -6.12 24.75 -15.74
CA ALA A 18 -7.07 23.70 -16.09
C ALA A 18 -8.05 23.48 -14.93
N ILE A 19 -9.34 23.37 -15.22
CA ILE A 19 -10.42 23.05 -14.29
C ILE A 19 -11.16 21.84 -14.85
N MET A 20 -11.27 20.77 -14.07
CA MET A 20 -11.90 19.53 -14.47
C MET A 20 -13.27 19.35 -13.79
N SER A 21 -14.24 18.89 -14.57
CA SER A 21 -15.58 18.45 -14.15
C SER A 21 -15.77 16.97 -14.50
N LEU A 22 -16.95 16.40 -14.21
CA LEU A 22 -17.25 14.96 -14.38
C LEU A 22 -16.92 14.35 -15.75
N ASN A 23 -17.26 15.04 -16.85
CA ASN A 23 -17.03 14.55 -18.22
C ASN A 23 -16.38 15.63 -19.10
N SER A 24 -15.73 16.65 -18.51
CA SER A 24 -15.19 17.78 -19.27
C SER A 24 -14.11 18.57 -18.54
N PHE A 25 -13.29 19.28 -19.29
CA PHE A 25 -12.31 20.22 -18.73
C PHE A 25 -12.41 21.59 -19.40
N LYS A 26 -11.97 22.62 -18.68
CA LYS A 26 -11.85 24.00 -19.16
C LYS A 26 -10.48 24.54 -18.80
N VAL A 27 -9.76 25.06 -19.77
CA VAL A 27 -8.48 25.74 -19.57
C VAL A 27 -8.68 27.24 -19.69
N TYR A 28 -8.30 27.98 -18.66
CA TYR A 28 -8.32 29.45 -18.61
C TYR A 28 -6.90 30.01 -18.55
N ASN A 29 -6.68 31.17 -19.16
CA ASN A 29 -5.49 31.95 -18.88
C ASN A 29 -5.67 32.64 -17.52
N PHE A 30 -4.89 32.24 -16.51
CA PHE A 30 -5.10 32.65 -15.12
C PHE A 30 -5.01 34.17 -14.94
N SER A 31 -4.11 34.84 -15.66
CA SER A 31 -3.88 36.28 -15.55
C SER A 31 -4.91 37.15 -16.27
N SER A 32 -5.70 36.60 -17.20
CA SER A 32 -6.68 37.37 -18.00
C SER A 32 -8.10 36.81 -17.94
N GLU A 33 -8.32 35.73 -17.18
CA GLU A 33 -9.59 35.02 -16.99
C GLU A 33 -10.25 34.51 -18.30
N LYS A 34 -9.54 34.57 -19.43
CA LYS A 34 -10.04 34.12 -20.73
C LYS A 34 -9.98 32.61 -20.84
N LEU A 35 -11.09 32.00 -21.26
CA LEU A 35 -11.11 30.60 -21.70
C LEU A 35 -10.18 30.44 -22.92
N ILE A 36 -9.25 29.49 -22.82
CA ILE A 36 -8.31 29.09 -23.88
C ILE A 36 -8.87 27.87 -24.62
N ASN A 37 -9.38 26.89 -23.88
CA ASN A 37 -9.88 25.64 -24.41
C ASN A 37 -10.97 25.06 -23.49
N GLU A 38 -11.92 24.34 -24.05
CA GLU A 38 -12.97 23.59 -23.36
C GLU A 38 -13.30 22.38 -24.22
N ASP A 39 -13.24 21.19 -23.63
CA ASP A 39 -13.52 19.95 -24.33
C ASP A 39 -14.09 18.92 -23.37
N ASP A 40 -14.86 17.99 -23.91
CA ASP A 40 -15.47 16.88 -23.17
C ASP A 40 -14.57 15.64 -23.24
N PHE A 41 -14.69 14.75 -22.26
CA PHE A 41 -13.99 13.47 -22.24
C PHE A 41 -14.79 12.41 -21.47
N GLU A 42 -14.61 11.16 -21.88
CA GLU A 42 -15.19 9.98 -21.23
C GLU A 42 -14.10 8.90 -21.10
N PHE A 43 -14.31 7.94 -20.19
CA PHE A 43 -13.47 6.75 -20.03
C PHE A 43 -14.21 5.53 -20.60
N ASP A 44 -13.49 4.48 -21.00
CA ASP A 44 -14.09 3.30 -21.67
C ASP A 44 -14.92 2.41 -20.72
N GLU A 45 -14.74 2.55 -19.40
CA GLU A 45 -15.52 1.89 -18.33
C GLU A 45 -16.30 2.92 -17.49
N ASP A 46 -17.08 2.48 -16.48
CA ASP A 46 -17.75 3.33 -15.47
C ASP A 46 -16.75 4.07 -14.51
N GLY A 47 -15.61 4.51 -15.05
CA GLY A 47 -14.55 5.24 -14.36
C GLY A 47 -14.84 6.74 -14.29
N TYR A 48 -14.67 7.31 -13.10
CA TYR A 48 -14.81 8.75 -12.88
C TYR A 48 -13.42 9.40 -12.85
N PRO A 49 -13.25 10.62 -13.39
CA PRO A 49 -11.99 11.36 -13.22
C PRO A 49 -11.72 11.68 -11.74
N LEU A 50 -10.46 11.58 -11.35
CA LEU A 50 -9.96 11.82 -10.00
C LEU A 50 -9.12 13.10 -9.89
N ASN A 51 -8.19 13.29 -10.83
CA ASN A 51 -7.20 14.35 -10.77
C ASN A 51 -6.74 14.79 -12.18
N ILE A 52 -6.31 16.03 -12.30
CA ILE A 52 -5.78 16.62 -13.54
C ILE A 52 -4.40 17.23 -13.30
N ILE A 53 -3.45 16.97 -14.19
CA ILE A 53 -2.08 17.50 -14.08
C ILE A 53 -1.50 17.92 -15.43
N TRP A 54 -0.75 19.02 -15.42
CA TRP A 54 0.00 19.51 -16.57
C TRP A 54 1.32 18.78 -16.76
N LYS A 55 1.67 18.54 -18.02
CA LYS A 55 3.06 18.37 -18.46
C LYS A 55 3.23 19.08 -19.80
N ASP A 56 4.03 20.13 -19.80
CA ASP A 56 4.23 21.02 -20.95
C ASP A 56 2.87 21.58 -21.46
N ASN A 57 2.53 21.40 -22.74
CA ASN A 57 1.25 21.82 -23.32
C ASN A 57 0.14 20.74 -23.20
N ASN A 58 0.39 19.64 -22.50
CA ASN A 58 -0.49 18.47 -22.40
C ASN A 58 -1.13 18.36 -21.01
N LEU A 59 -2.35 17.81 -20.96
CA LEU A 59 -3.05 17.46 -19.74
C LEU A 59 -3.16 15.94 -19.60
N PHE A 60 -3.01 15.47 -18.37
CA PHE A 60 -3.21 14.08 -17.98
C PHE A 60 -4.35 14.04 -16.97
N VAL A 61 -5.35 13.19 -17.23
CA VAL A 61 -6.47 12.95 -16.32
C VAL A 61 -6.41 11.51 -15.83
N GLY A 62 -6.35 11.31 -14.51
CA GLY A 62 -6.43 9.99 -13.90
C GLY A 62 -7.88 9.60 -13.58
N SER A 63 -8.23 8.32 -13.71
CA SER A 63 -9.56 7.77 -13.39
C SER A 63 -9.58 6.92 -12.11
N THR A 64 -10.77 6.65 -11.57
CA THR A 64 -10.99 5.70 -10.47
C THR A 64 -10.63 4.26 -10.79
N VAL A 65 -10.54 3.89 -12.07
CA VAL A 65 -10.20 2.52 -12.53
C VAL A 65 -8.70 2.36 -12.84
N GLY A 66 -7.91 3.44 -12.74
CA GLY A 66 -6.47 3.43 -12.99
C GLY A 66 -6.08 3.73 -14.45
N GLU A 67 -7.05 3.93 -15.33
CA GLU A 67 -6.85 4.47 -16.67
C GLU A 67 -6.39 5.94 -16.61
N THR A 68 -5.52 6.36 -17.55
CA THR A 68 -5.02 7.73 -17.67
C THR A 68 -5.27 8.28 -19.07
N LEU A 69 -6.15 9.28 -19.17
CA LEU A 69 -6.40 9.98 -20.43
C LEU A 69 -5.28 11.01 -20.67
N HIS A 70 -4.73 11.04 -21.88
CA HIS A 70 -3.67 11.97 -22.28
C HIS A 70 -4.17 12.93 -23.37
N LEU A 71 -4.54 14.13 -22.93
CA LEU A 71 -5.01 15.22 -23.78
C LEU A 71 -3.81 16.03 -24.28
N ARG A 72 -3.56 15.98 -25.59
CA ARG A 72 -2.36 16.59 -26.19
C ARG A 72 -2.61 18.01 -26.68
N ASN A 73 -1.59 18.87 -26.59
CA ASN A 73 -1.58 20.24 -27.14
C ASN A 73 -2.82 21.09 -26.78
N VAL A 74 -3.27 20.96 -25.53
CA VAL A 74 -4.48 21.61 -25.02
C VAL A 74 -4.36 23.14 -25.04
N VAL A 75 -3.13 23.66 -24.94
CA VAL A 75 -2.79 25.06 -25.19
C VAL A 75 -2.07 25.15 -26.53
N LYS A 76 -2.71 25.77 -27.53
CA LYS A 76 -2.10 26.01 -28.85
C LYS A 76 -1.00 27.08 -28.74
N GLY A 77 0.24 26.63 -28.60
CA GLY A 77 1.44 27.48 -28.68
C GLY A 77 1.72 27.91 -30.13
N LYS A 78 2.12 29.17 -30.32
CA LYS A 78 2.51 29.74 -31.63
C LYS A 78 3.79 29.13 -32.25
N THR A 79 4.31 28.05 -31.70
CA THR A 79 5.65 27.51 -31.98
C THR A 79 5.64 26.15 -32.68
N ASP A 80 4.52 25.43 -32.67
CA ASP A 80 4.51 23.99 -33.02
C ASP A 80 3.91 23.74 -34.42
N ASP A 81 3.25 24.73 -35.02
CA ASP A 81 2.61 24.67 -36.36
C ASP A 81 3.60 24.43 -37.52
N VAL A 82 4.92 24.46 -37.28
CA VAL A 82 5.96 24.22 -38.29
C VAL A 82 6.53 22.79 -38.23
N LEU A 83 6.46 22.10 -37.08
CA LEU A 83 7.11 20.79 -36.91
C LEU A 83 6.17 19.61 -37.18
N ASN A 84 4.86 19.76 -36.99
CA ASN A 84 3.89 18.69 -37.22
C ASN A 84 3.37 18.59 -38.67
N SER A 85 3.82 19.45 -39.59
CA SER A 85 3.44 19.41 -41.02
C SER A 85 4.34 18.50 -41.88
N LEU A 86 5.30 17.80 -41.26
CA LEU A 86 6.34 17.03 -41.97
C LEU A 86 6.19 15.50 -41.91
N PHE A 87 5.29 14.95 -41.09
CA PHE A 87 5.10 13.50 -40.98
C PHE A 87 3.62 13.15 -40.79
N ILE A 88 3.18 12.09 -41.48
CA ILE A 88 1.80 11.58 -41.60
C ILE A 88 0.94 12.38 -42.59
N SER A 89 1.26 12.19 -43.87
CA SER A 89 0.24 11.82 -44.86
C SER A 89 0.12 10.28 -44.90
N ASP A 90 -0.81 9.77 -45.70
CA ASP A 90 -1.01 8.34 -46.03
C ASP A 90 -1.80 7.51 -45.01
N ALA A 91 -3.08 7.89 -44.85
CA ALA A 91 -4.18 6.92 -44.84
C ALA A 91 -5.44 7.56 -45.41
N GLU A 92 -5.90 7.01 -46.54
CA GLU A 92 -7.21 7.15 -47.16
C GLU A 92 -8.35 6.94 -46.13
N GLU A 93 -9.59 7.42 -46.32
CA GLU A 93 -10.31 7.62 -47.58
C GLU A 93 -11.45 8.66 -47.42
N GLU A 94 -12.06 9.04 -48.54
CA GLU A 94 -13.05 10.13 -48.66
C GLU A 94 -14.48 9.71 -48.26
N GLU A 95 -15.31 10.67 -47.82
CA GLU A 95 -16.73 10.71 -48.21
C GLU A 95 -17.19 12.18 -48.32
N GLU A 96 -17.75 12.52 -49.48
CA GLU A 96 -18.19 13.87 -49.85
C GLU A 96 -19.58 14.20 -49.25
N GLU A 97 -19.91 15.49 -49.07
CA GLU A 97 -21.01 16.14 -49.82
C GLU A 97 -21.27 17.61 -49.40
N GLU A 98 -21.31 18.46 -50.44
CA GLU A 98 -22.22 19.61 -50.68
C GLU A 98 -22.20 20.96 -49.89
N GLU A 99 -22.08 22.02 -50.71
CA GLU A 99 -22.86 23.29 -50.68
C GLU A 99 -22.68 24.28 -49.49
N ARG A 100 -22.08 25.49 -49.68
CA ARG A 100 -22.55 26.56 -50.60
C ARG A 100 -21.60 27.76 -50.74
N GLU A 101 -21.87 28.55 -51.78
CA GLU A 101 -21.23 29.81 -52.16
C GLU A 101 -21.22 30.92 -51.08
N VAL A 102 -20.21 31.80 -51.11
CA VAL A 102 -20.27 33.14 -51.76
C VAL A 102 -18.86 33.75 -51.76
N GLY A 103 -18.33 34.12 -52.92
CA GLY A 103 -16.90 34.46 -53.09
C GLY A 103 -16.58 35.94 -53.27
N ARG A 104 -15.29 36.25 -53.49
CA ARG A 104 -14.84 37.30 -54.43
C ARG A 104 -13.32 37.35 -54.69
N LYS A 105 -12.97 37.47 -55.98
CA LYS A 105 -11.71 38.02 -56.59
C LYS A 105 -10.44 37.14 -56.47
N LYS A 106 -9.93 36.58 -57.59
CA LYS A 106 -9.02 37.18 -58.62
C LYS A 106 -7.55 37.24 -58.15
N LEU A 107 -6.50 36.86 -58.90
CA LEU A 107 -6.32 36.51 -60.34
C LEU A 107 -4.96 35.75 -60.55
N GLY A 108 -4.78 35.03 -61.68
CA GLY A 108 -3.53 34.32 -62.10
C GLY A 108 -3.69 32.79 -61.99
N VAL A 109 -3.81 31.93 -63.02
CA VAL A 109 -3.24 31.87 -64.41
C VAL A 109 -1.70 31.89 -64.39
N GLU A 110 -0.92 30.97 -65.00
CA GLU A 110 -1.06 30.07 -66.18
C GLU A 110 -0.44 28.65 -65.88
N GLU A 111 -0.99 27.52 -66.38
CA GLU A 111 -0.54 26.68 -67.54
C GLU A 111 0.74 25.81 -67.25
N ASP A 112 0.98 24.61 -67.83
CA ASP A 112 0.23 23.75 -68.77
C ASP A 112 0.67 22.27 -68.68
N GLU A 113 0.02 21.40 -69.47
CA GLU A 113 0.47 20.12 -70.09
C GLU A 113 1.27 19.09 -69.23
N GLY A 114 0.95 17.79 -69.18
CA GLY A 114 0.21 16.94 -70.13
C GLY A 114 1.16 15.95 -70.84
N ASN A 115 0.83 14.65 -70.87
CA ASN A 115 0.68 13.83 -72.09
C ASN A 115 0.44 12.33 -71.78
N ASP A 116 -0.31 11.67 -72.67
CA ASP A 116 -0.58 10.22 -72.71
C ASP A 116 0.64 9.37 -73.15
N THR A 117 0.58 8.07 -72.85
CA THR A 117 0.76 6.93 -73.80
C THR A 117 0.61 5.63 -73.02
N ASP A 118 -0.48 4.88 -73.16
CA ASP A 118 -0.87 3.95 -74.26
C ASP A 118 -0.22 2.54 -74.15
N ALA A 119 -0.93 1.55 -74.69
CA ALA A 119 -0.89 0.13 -74.36
C ALA A 119 0.42 -0.63 -74.69
N LEU A 120 0.49 -1.91 -74.31
CA LEU A 120 0.46 -3.06 -75.25
C LEU A 120 0.66 -4.44 -74.56
N LEU A 121 -0.27 -5.39 -74.85
CA LEU A 121 -0.05 -6.84 -75.10
C LEU A 121 0.38 -7.78 -73.93
N ARG A 122 -0.39 -8.83 -73.59
CA ARG A 122 -0.43 -10.23 -74.15
C ARG A 122 0.82 -11.08 -73.84
N ASP A 123 0.79 -12.39 -73.60
CA ASP A 123 -0.27 -13.43 -73.53
C ASP A 123 0.30 -14.71 -72.83
N SER A 124 -0.51 -15.76 -72.68
CA SER A 124 -0.16 -17.21 -72.52
C SER A 124 0.41 -17.76 -71.19
N ASP A 125 0.07 -18.97 -70.70
CA ASP A 125 -0.97 -19.96 -71.10
C ASP A 125 -1.26 -21.01 -69.97
N ILE A 126 -2.54 -21.42 -69.83
CA ILE A 126 -3.18 -22.80 -69.74
C ILE A 126 -2.46 -23.90 -68.88
N GLU A 127 -3.06 -24.75 -67.99
CA GLU A 127 -4.16 -25.75 -68.09
C GLU A 127 -4.77 -26.12 -66.69
N GLN A 128 -6.11 -26.12 -66.51
CA GLN A 128 -7.08 -27.27 -66.50
C GLN A 128 -6.98 -28.21 -65.25
N ASP A 129 -8.02 -28.83 -64.64
CA ASP A 129 -9.47 -28.95 -64.89
C ASP A 129 -10.15 -29.54 -63.60
N ILE A 130 -11.48 -29.67 -63.34
CA ILE A 130 -12.75 -29.40 -64.05
C ILE A 130 -13.93 -29.23 -63.02
N ASN A 131 -15.01 -28.51 -63.39
CA ASN A 131 -16.49 -28.68 -63.18
C ASN A 131 -17.11 -29.48 -61.96
N VAL A 132 -18.36 -29.25 -61.47
CA VAL A 132 -19.63 -28.72 -62.07
C VAL A 132 -20.48 -27.88 -61.07
N GLU A 133 -21.36 -27.03 -61.62
CA GLU A 133 -22.45 -26.18 -61.09
C GLU A 133 -23.53 -26.91 -60.22
N ASP A 134 -24.55 -26.31 -59.57
CA ASP A 134 -25.15 -24.95 -59.69
C ASP A 134 -25.98 -24.48 -58.45
N ARG A 135 -26.09 -23.15 -58.29
CA ARG A 135 -27.18 -22.30 -57.74
C ARG A 135 -28.01 -22.57 -56.44
N ILE A 136 -28.10 -21.46 -55.67
CA ILE A 136 -29.26 -20.90 -54.91
C ILE A 136 -29.69 -21.56 -53.58
N GLY A 137 -29.85 -20.75 -52.52
CA GLY A 137 -30.80 -21.06 -51.43
C GLY A 137 -30.46 -20.53 -50.03
N GLN A 138 -31.09 -19.44 -49.61
CA GLN A 138 -30.90 -18.81 -48.30
C GLN A 138 -31.33 -19.65 -47.08
N ARG A 139 -30.58 -19.48 -45.98
CA ARG A 139 -31.02 -19.31 -44.57
C ARG A 139 -31.74 -20.44 -43.79
N LYS A 140 -31.21 -20.64 -42.58
CA LYS A 140 -31.88 -21.07 -41.31
C LYS A 140 -32.49 -22.49 -41.26
N ARG A 141 -31.67 -23.43 -40.78
CA ARG A 141 -32.17 -24.68 -40.15
C ARG A 141 -32.88 -24.39 -38.83
N ASN A 142 -33.89 -25.20 -38.53
CA ASN A 142 -34.59 -25.23 -37.25
C ASN A 142 -34.99 -26.69 -36.92
N ARG A 143 -35.03 -27.03 -35.62
CA ARG A 143 -35.67 -28.21 -34.97
C ARG A 143 -34.99 -29.60 -34.94
N ARG A 144 -34.55 -30.00 -33.71
CA ARG A 144 -35.02 -31.14 -32.84
C ARG A 144 -35.00 -32.59 -33.43
N PRO A 145 -35.49 -33.68 -32.76
CA PRO A 145 -35.86 -33.99 -31.34
C PRO A 145 -35.09 -35.23 -30.77
N TYR A 146 -35.26 -35.78 -29.54
CA TYR A 146 -36.37 -36.57 -28.94
C TYR A 146 -36.00 -36.99 -27.46
N LYS A 147 -36.88 -36.92 -26.43
CA LYS A 147 -37.70 -37.99 -25.73
C LYS A 147 -36.91 -39.06 -24.91
N LEU A 148 -37.39 -39.70 -23.81
CA LEU A 148 -38.56 -39.59 -22.88
C LEU A 148 -38.25 -40.47 -21.62
N HIS A 149 -38.59 -40.11 -20.36
CA HIS A 149 -39.68 -40.61 -19.48
C HIS A 149 -39.37 -40.10 -18.03
N GLU A 150 -40.26 -39.59 -17.18
CA GLU A 150 -41.43 -40.20 -16.46
C GLU A 150 -40.97 -41.19 -15.34
N GLU A 151 -41.48 -41.20 -14.09
CA GLU A 151 -42.61 -40.49 -13.43
C GLU A 151 -42.55 -40.63 -11.86
N ASP A 152 -43.42 -39.88 -11.14
CA ASP A 152 -44.05 -40.17 -9.81
C ASP A 152 -43.32 -39.94 -8.45
N ASP A 153 -43.95 -39.50 -7.33
CA ASP A 153 -45.29 -38.89 -7.08
C ASP A 153 -45.35 -38.07 -5.74
N LEU A 154 -46.49 -37.44 -5.44
CA LEU A 154 -46.78 -36.48 -4.33
C LEU A 154 -47.28 -37.11 -3.01
N VAL A 155 -46.99 -36.47 -1.86
CA VAL A 155 -47.85 -36.43 -0.63
C VAL A 155 -47.70 -35.08 0.10
N ILE A 156 -48.78 -34.62 0.76
CA ILE A 156 -48.96 -33.34 1.48
C ILE A 156 -49.18 -33.63 2.99
N ASP A 157 -48.85 -32.68 3.87
CA ASP A 157 -49.55 -32.28 5.13
C ASP A 157 -48.75 -31.04 5.65
N GLU A 158 -49.27 -29.82 5.78
CA GLU A 158 -50.36 -29.28 6.62
C GLU A 158 -50.14 -29.45 8.14
N ASP A 159 -49.81 -28.34 8.82
CA ASP A 159 -50.41 -27.97 10.12
C ASP A 159 -50.06 -26.53 10.55
N ASP A 160 -51.08 -25.87 11.09
CA ASP A 160 -51.23 -24.43 11.35
C ASP A 160 -50.33 -23.78 12.42
N ASN A 161 -50.22 -22.44 12.35
CA ASN A 161 -50.52 -21.61 13.53
C ASN A 161 -50.97 -20.19 13.18
N GLU A 162 -52.10 -19.78 13.75
CA GLU A 162 -52.70 -18.46 13.57
C GLU A 162 -52.07 -17.40 14.49
N ASN A 163 -52.06 -16.13 14.07
CA ASN A 163 -52.31 -15.03 15.02
C ASN A 163 -53.00 -13.84 14.33
N LEU A 164 -53.90 -13.17 15.06
CA LEU A 164 -54.94 -12.30 14.53
C LEU A 164 -54.76 -10.82 14.93
N GLY A 165 -55.22 -9.91 14.06
CA GLY A 165 -55.59 -8.52 14.39
C GLY A 165 -54.44 -7.51 14.33
N PHE A 166 -54.55 -6.38 13.62
CA PHE A 166 -55.70 -5.47 13.63
C PHE A 166 -55.94 -4.78 12.28
N ASP A 167 -57.21 -4.43 12.02
CA ASP A 167 -57.70 -3.78 10.81
C ASP A 167 -57.77 -2.25 11.03
N ASP A 168 -57.44 -1.46 10.01
CA ASP A 168 -58.03 -0.12 9.84
C ASP A 168 -58.28 0.16 8.35
N ARG A 169 -59.56 0.30 8.03
CA ARG A 169 -60.08 0.48 6.67
C ARG A 169 -60.67 1.87 6.54
N VAL A 170 -60.10 2.67 5.63
CA VAL A 170 -60.81 3.80 5.04
C VAL A 170 -61.09 3.50 3.56
N VAL A 171 -62.37 3.43 3.22
CA VAL A 171 -62.89 3.17 1.87
C VAL A 171 -63.60 4.42 1.36
N SER A 172 -63.28 4.88 0.13
CA SER A 172 -64.26 5.48 -0.79
C SER A 172 -63.64 5.80 -2.17
N ASN A 173 -64.19 5.19 -3.21
CA ASN A 173 -64.46 5.67 -4.59
C ASN A 173 -63.52 6.73 -5.26
N GLY A 174 -63.13 6.60 -6.53
CA GLY A 174 -63.48 5.60 -7.56
C GLY A 174 -63.08 6.06 -8.97
N TYR A 175 -63.52 5.32 -9.98
CA TYR A 175 -63.30 5.47 -11.44
C TYR A 175 -61.96 5.02 -12.05
N SER A 176 -62.10 4.11 -13.01
CA SER A 176 -61.07 3.58 -13.89
C SER A 176 -60.99 4.38 -15.19
N THR A 177 -59.78 4.71 -15.65
CA THR A 177 -59.48 4.87 -17.08
C THR A 177 -58.09 4.30 -17.40
N ASN A 178 -57.98 3.63 -18.54
CA ASN A 178 -56.74 3.03 -19.04
C ASN A 178 -55.69 4.08 -19.40
N GLY A 179 -54.40 3.78 -19.21
CA GLY A 179 -53.32 4.52 -19.89
C GLY A 179 -51.96 4.48 -19.21
N HIS A 180 -51.02 3.76 -19.85
CA HIS A 180 -49.56 3.89 -19.68
C HIS A 180 -48.98 3.61 -18.28
N LYS A 181 -48.41 2.40 -18.12
CA LYS A 181 -47.42 2.10 -17.07
C LYS A 181 -46.20 3.02 -17.25
N ARG A 182 -46.18 4.15 -16.54
CA ARG A 182 -44.92 4.89 -16.31
C ARG A 182 -44.02 4.00 -15.46
N TYR A 183 -43.00 3.41 -16.06
CA TYR A 183 -41.86 2.92 -15.30
C TYR A 183 -41.31 4.10 -14.51
N LYS A 184 -41.49 4.09 -13.19
CA LYS A 184 -40.71 4.94 -12.30
C LYS A 184 -39.27 4.45 -12.42
N SER A 185 -38.49 5.10 -13.28
CA SER A 185 -37.04 5.03 -13.21
C SER A 185 -36.67 5.35 -11.76
N ARG A 186 -36.17 4.32 -11.06
CA ARG A 186 -35.55 4.51 -9.75
C ARG A 186 -34.20 5.11 -10.10
N SER A 187 -34.09 6.43 -10.01
CA SER A 187 -32.79 7.09 -10.08
C SER A 187 -31.87 6.34 -9.12
N PRO A 188 -30.69 5.86 -9.54
CA PRO A 188 -29.72 5.35 -8.60
C PRO A 188 -29.44 6.48 -7.62
N SER A 189 -29.79 6.28 -6.35
CA SER A 189 -29.30 7.16 -5.31
C SER A 189 -27.80 6.92 -5.25
N GLU A 190 -27.01 7.86 -5.75
CA GLU A 190 -25.55 7.88 -5.57
C GLU A 190 -25.27 7.62 -4.10
N ALA A 191 -24.84 6.40 -3.80
CA ALA A 191 -24.53 6.00 -2.44
C ALA A 191 -23.20 6.64 -2.10
N ILE A 192 -23.24 7.88 -1.59
CA ILE A 192 -22.07 8.59 -1.07
C ILE A 192 -21.29 7.57 -0.21
N PRO A 193 -20.06 7.19 -0.58
CA PRO A 193 -19.35 6.12 0.09
C PRO A 193 -19.14 6.56 1.54
N LYS A 194 -19.83 5.90 2.47
CA LYS A 194 -19.64 6.14 3.90
C LYS A 194 -18.21 5.74 4.21
N ILE A 195 -17.37 6.73 4.50
CA ILE A 195 -16.00 6.52 4.99
C ILE A 195 -16.09 5.55 6.17
N SER A 196 -15.40 4.42 6.07
CA SER A 196 -15.45 3.40 7.12
C SER A 196 -14.97 3.98 8.44
N LYS A 197 -15.67 3.66 9.54
CA LYS A 197 -15.32 4.19 10.87
C LYS A 197 -13.98 3.60 11.30
N ILE A 198 -12.95 4.44 11.43
CA ILE A 198 -11.64 4.07 11.98
C ILE A 198 -11.86 3.43 13.37
N LYS A 199 -11.31 2.24 13.57
CA LYS A 199 -11.29 1.59 14.89
C LYS A 199 -10.05 2.07 15.64
N PRO A 200 -10.17 2.47 16.94
CA PRO A 200 -8.99 2.74 17.75
C PRO A 200 -8.03 1.55 17.76
N TYR A 201 -6.74 1.83 17.61
CA TYR A 201 -5.69 0.83 17.45
C TYR A 201 -4.44 1.20 18.25
N SER A 202 -3.87 0.16 18.88
CA SER A 202 -2.57 0.18 19.52
C SER A 202 -1.72 -0.99 19.00
N PRO A 203 -0.41 -0.81 18.77
CA PRO A 203 0.48 -1.89 18.33
C PRO A 203 0.36 -3.11 19.25
N GLY A 204 0.13 -4.29 18.67
CA GLY A 204 -0.04 -5.55 19.39
C GLY A 204 -1.35 -5.73 20.17
N SER A 205 -2.30 -4.80 20.09
CA SER A 205 -3.60 -4.90 20.78
C SER A 205 -4.46 -6.09 20.32
N THR A 206 -5.26 -6.64 21.23
CA THR A 206 -6.23 -7.72 20.94
C THR A 206 -7.66 -7.34 21.34
N PRO A 207 -8.70 -7.98 20.75
CA PRO A 207 -10.07 -7.91 21.26
C PRO A 207 -10.21 -8.68 22.58
N PHE A 208 -11.30 -8.43 23.31
CA PHE A 208 -11.65 -9.19 24.52
C PHE A 208 -11.87 -10.69 24.24
N GLU A 209 -11.23 -11.53 25.05
CA GLU A 209 -11.36 -12.99 25.03
C GLU A 209 -12.52 -13.44 25.92
N HIS A 210 -13.71 -13.58 25.33
CA HIS A 210 -14.97 -13.88 26.02
C HIS A 210 -15.15 -15.37 26.40
N ARG A 211 -14.12 -16.04 26.93
CA ARG A 211 -14.15 -17.49 27.23
C ARG A 211 -14.83 -17.84 28.55
N GLY A 212 -16.13 -17.58 28.68
CA GLY A 212 -17.01 -18.19 29.69
C GLY A 212 -16.68 -17.96 31.18
N ALA A 213 -15.60 -17.25 31.50
CA ALA A 213 -15.16 -16.94 32.85
C ALA A 213 -15.80 -15.63 33.38
N SER A 214 -15.76 -15.44 34.70
CA SER A 214 -16.24 -14.25 35.41
C SER A 214 -15.53 -12.94 35.04
N ALA A 215 -14.47 -12.99 34.24
CA ALA A 215 -13.76 -11.82 33.75
C ALA A 215 -13.33 -11.99 32.30
N ASP A 216 -13.46 -10.92 31.51
CA ASP A 216 -12.94 -10.83 30.14
C ASP A 216 -11.56 -10.15 30.17
N ARG A 217 -10.69 -10.54 29.23
CA ARG A 217 -9.29 -10.08 29.21
C ARG A 217 -8.82 -9.77 27.79
N ARG A 218 -7.91 -8.81 27.65
CA ARG A 218 -7.21 -8.51 26.39
C ARG A 218 -5.87 -7.82 26.59
N TYR A 219 -5.05 -7.83 25.55
CA TYR A 219 -3.83 -7.02 25.48
C TYR A 219 -4.19 -5.62 24.95
N LEU A 220 -3.73 -4.59 25.66
CA LEU A 220 -3.86 -3.18 25.25
C LEU A 220 -2.76 -2.79 24.26
N THR A 221 -1.53 -3.25 24.48
CA THR A 221 -0.40 -3.10 23.56
C THR A 221 0.66 -4.18 23.80
N MET A 222 1.44 -4.51 22.77
CA MET A 222 2.57 -5.45 22.84
C MET A 222 3.66 -5.00 21.87
N ASN A 223 4.92 -5.11 22.27
CA ASN A 223 6.10 -4.85 21.45
C ASN A 223 7.28 -5.74 21.89
N ASN A 224 8.49 -5.44 21.43
CA ASN A 224 9.73 -6.14 21.82
C ASN A 224 10.14 -5.95 23.30
N ILE A 225 9.64 -4.93 24.00
CA ILE A 225 9.99 -4.61 25.39
C ILE A 225 9.07 -5.37 26.36
N GLY A 226 7.78 -5.46 26.04
CA GLY A 226 6.80 -6.10 26.90
C GLY A 226 5.38 -6.04 26.37
N TYR A 227 4.41 -6.18 27.28
CA TYR A 227 2.99 -6.12 26.98
C TYR A 227 2.20 -5.55 28.16
N THR A 228 1.17 -4.78 27.84
CA THR A 228 0.19 -4.29 28.81
C THR A 228 -1.15 -4.95 28.53
N TRP A 229 -1.81 -5.47 29.56
CA TRP A 229 -3.09 -6.17 29.45
C TRP A 229 -4.08 -5.72 30.53
N VAL A 230 -5.37 -5.91 30.24
CA VAL A 230 -6.48 -5.48 31.11
C VAL A 230 -7.41 -6.67 31.43
N VAL A 231 -7.92 -6.66 32.66
CA VAL A 231 -8.98 -7.55 33.17
C VAL A 231 -10.22 -6.72 33.45
N GLN A 232 -11.35 -7.10 32.86
CA GLN A 232 -12.66 -6.55 33.13
C GLN A 232 -13.52 -7.60 33.85
N ASN A 233 -13.93 -7.31 35.08
CA ASN A 233 -14.77 -8.21 35.87
C ASN A 233 -16.25 -8.06 35.46
N LYS A 234 -16.95 -9.18 35.24
CA LYS A 234 -18.36 -9.17 34.84
C LYS A 234 -19.31 -8.90 36.00
N ASP A 235 -18.96 -9.37 37.18
CA ASP A 235 -19.78 -9.25 38.40
C ASP A 235 -20.00 -7.78 38.83
N THR A 236 -19.28 -6.83 38.20
CA THR A 236 -19.41 -5.39 38.42
C THR A 236 -20.05 -4.63 37.25
N LEU A 237 -20.56 -5.30 36.20
CA LEU A 237 -21.32 -4.64 35.13
C LEU A 237 -22.75 -4.26 35.56
N ASP A 238 -23.35 -5.01 36.49
CA ASP A 238 -24.75 -4.83 36.89
C ASP A 238 -24.97 -3.64 37.85
N ASP A 239 -23.91 -3.08 38.44
CA ASP A 239 -23.96 -1.91 39.32
C ASP A 239 -23.38 -0.65 38.65
N VAL A 240 -23.95 -0.30 37.49
CA VAL A 240 -23.67 0.96 36.76
C VAL A 240 -23.93 2.21 37.64
N THR A 241 -24.68 2.05 38.73
CA THR A 241 -25.02 3.09 39.72
C THR A 241 -23.93 3.36 40.76
N SER A 242 -23.07 2.39 41.08
CA SER A 242 -22.05 2.51 42.13
C SER A 242 -20.68 2.27 41.51
N GLY A 243 -19.97 3.33 41.13
CA GLY A 243 -18.70 3.29 40.39
C GLY A 243 -17.50 2.69 41.17
N SER A 244 -17.58 1.41 41.51
CA SER A 244 -16.64 0.62 42.32
C SER A 244 -16.08 -0.60 41.57
N GLY A 245 -16.63 -0.92 40.40
CA GLY A 245 -16.10 -1.91 39.45
C GLY A 245 -14.92 -1.40 38.63
N GLY A 246 -13.74 -1.27 39.24
CA GLY A 246 -12.52 -0.93 38.50
C GLY A 246 -11.98 -2.12 37.69
N ASN A 247 -11.52 -1.87 36.47
CA ASN A 247 -10.71 -2.84 35.74
C ASN A 247 -9.34 -2.98 36.42
N SER A 248 -8.60 -4.05 36.12
CA SER A 248 -7.19 -4.18 36.53
C SER A 248 -6.30 -4.15 35.31
N ILE A 249 -5.33 -3.22 35.26
CA ILE A 249 -4.29 -3.15 34.24
C ILE A 249 -2.98 -3.66 34.82
N THR A 250 -2.31 -4.53 34.07
CA THR A 250 -1.00 -5.09 34.40
C THR A 250 -0.02 -4.77 33.27
N VAL A 251 1.16 -4.27 33.64
CA VAL A 251 2.27 -3.95 32.74
C VAL A 251 3.38 -4.97 32.99
N SER A 252 3.65 -5.81 32.00
CA SER A 252 4.61 -6.92 32.05
C SER A 252 5.75 -6.70 31.07
N PHE A 253 6.96 -7.06 31.46
CA PHE A 253 8.18 -6.94 30.65
C PHE A 253 8.72 -8.32 30.26
N PHE A 254 9.30 -8.42 29.06
CA PHE A 254 9.99 -9.65 28.65
C PHE A 254 11.34 -9.80 29.37
N ASP A 255 12.10 -8.70 29.48
CA ASP A 255 13.26 -8.63 30.36
C ASP A 255 12.89 -8.05 31.73
N ARG A 256 12.90 -8.93 32.74
CA ARG A 256 12.60 -8.59 34.14
C ARG A 256 13.82 -8.07 34.91
N SER A 257 15.00 -8.00 34.30
CA SER A 257 16.19 -7.38 34.90
C SER A 257 16.17 -5.86 34.77
N LEU A 258 15.51 -5.32 33.74
CA LEU A 258 15.41 -3.89 33.47
C LEU A 258 14.23 -3.24 34.18
N ASN A 259 13.05 -3.87 34.17
CA ASN A 259 11.83 -3.34 34.79
C ASN A 259 11.03 -4.45 35.50
N THR A 260 10.46 -4.12 36.66
CA THR A 260 9.56 -4.98 37.45
C THR A 260 8.13 -4.95 36.89
N GLU A 261 7.45 -6.11 36.90
CA GLU A 261 6.03 -6.18 36.56
C GLU A 261 5.18 -5.51 37.65
N TYR A 262 4.24 -4.66 37.25
CA TYR A 262 3.34 -3.96 38.17
C TYR A 262 1.90 -3.92 37.64
N HIS A 263 0.94 -3.72 38.55
CA HIS A 263 -0.47 -3.60 38.23
C HIS A 263 -1.13 -2.45 38.99
N PHE A 264 -2.29 -1.98 38.50
CA PHE A 264 -3.09 -0.95 39.14
C PHE A 264 -4.55 -1.00 38.67
N THR A 265 -5.45 -0.45 39.48
CA THR A 265 -6.87 -0.32 39.14
C THR A 265 -7.09 0.80 38.11
N ASP A 266 -7.81 0.48 37.05
CA ASP A 266 -8.26 1.41 36.03
C ASP A 266 -9.72 1.83 36.28
N TYR A 267 -9.92 3.13 36.47
CA TYR A 267 -11.22 3.79 36.67
C TYR A 267 -11.71 4.54 35.42
N HIS A 268 -10.92 4.58 34.35
CA HIS A 268 -11.19 5.34 33.12
C HIS A 268 -11.55 4.44 31.93
N ASN A 269 -11.50 3.12 32.09
CA ASN A 269 -11.72 2.12 31.04
C ASN A 269 -10.79 2.38 29.84
N PHE A 270 -9.49 2.41 30.10
CA PHE A 270 -8.49 2.68 29.06
C PHE A 270 -8.55 1.60 27.97
N ASP A 271 -8.63 2.02 26.71
CA ASP A 271 -8.75 1.13 25.56
C ASP A 271 -7.56 1.19 24.59
N LEU A 272 -6.78 2.26 24.64
CA LEU A 272 -5.53 2.47 23.92
C LEU A 272 -4.34 2.41 24.87
N ALA A 273 -3.21 1.88 24.39
CA ALA A 273 -1.93 1.89 25.09
C ALA A 273 -0.73 2.04 24.15
N SER A 274 0.39 2.52 24.69
CA SER A 274 1.73 2.46 24.12
C SER A 274 2.75 2.38 25.25
N MET A 275 3.82 1.61 25.11
CA MET A 275 4.87 1.49 26.13
C MET A 275 6.26 1.52 25.52
N ASN A 276 7.21 2.06 26.26
CA ASN A 276 8.64 2.04 25.93
C ASN A 276 9.46 1.51 27.12
N GLN A 277 10.78 1.73 27.16
CA GLN A 277 11.63 1.26 28.27
C GLN A 277 11.45 2.07 29.56
N ARG A 278 10.84 3.26 29.49
CA ARG A 278 10.79 4.28 30.55
C ARG A 278 9.40 4.54 31.12
N GLY A 279 8.33 4.22 30.40
CA GLY A 279 6.96 4.43 30.85
C GLY A 279 5.88 3.86 29.92
N VAL A 280 4.67 3.77 30.47
CA VAL A 280 3.44 3.43 29.76
C VAL A 280 2.58 4.66 29.58
N LEU A 281 1.98 4.77 28.40
CA LEU A 281 0.95 5.73 28.04
C LEU A 281 -0.35 4.95 27.79
N LEU A 282 -1.43 5.37 28.44
CA LEU A 282 -2.78 4.83 28.29
C LEU A 282 -3.73 5.93 27.79
N GLY A 283 -4.83 5.53 27.16
CA GLY A 283 -5.87 6.46 26.73
C GLY A 283 -7.23 5.80 26.56
N THR A 284 -8.29 6.62 26.66
CA THR A 284 -9.68 6.24 26.43
C THR A 284 -10.20 6.96 25.19
N SER A 285 -10.42 6.20 24.11
CA SER A 285 -10.73 6.73 22.77
C SER A 285 -11.91 7.68 22.75
N SER A 286 -12.99 7.32 23.45
CA SER A 286 -14.29 8.00 23.44
C SER A 286 -14.37 9.23 24.36
N THR A 287 -13.67 9.22 25.49
CA THR A 287 -13.75 10.29 26.50
C THR A 287 -12.61 11.30 26.40
N GLY A 288 -11.56 10.97 25.64
CA GLY A 288 -10.38 11.80 25.47
C GLY A 288 -9.47 11.87 26.69
N HIS A 289 -9.60 10.97 27.65
CA HIS A 289 -8.66 10.87 28.77
C HIS A 289 -7.38 10.16 28.32
N ILE A 290 -6.22 10.70 28.70
CA ILE A 290 -4.90 10.07 28.55
C ILE A 290 -4.20 10.05 29.91
N TYR A 291 -3.37 9.04 30.14
CA TYR A 291 -2.61 8.86 31.38
C TYR A 291 -1.20 8.36 31.07
N TYR A 292 -0.19 9.01 31.62
CA TYR A 292 1.20 8.58 31.54
C TYR A 292 1.69 8.13 32.91
N ARG A 293 2.48 7.06 32.95
CA ARG A 293 3.17 6.57 34.14
C ARG A 293 4.58 6.10 33.81
N SER A 294 5.57 6.68 34.50
CA SER A 294 6.95 6.22 34.52
C SER A 294 7.05 4.79 35.07
N HIS A 295 7.92 3.98 34.49
CA HIS A 295 8.29 2.66 35.04
C HIS A 295 9.25 2.79 36.24
N ASN A 296 9.93 3.93 36.38
CA ASN A 296 10.85 4.15 37.49
C ASN A 296 10.07 4.40 38.80
N GLU A 297 9.98 3.36 39.64
CA GLU A 297 9.34 3.41 40.96
C GLU A 297 9.91 4.51 41.89
N ALA A 298 11.18 4.91 41.70
CA ALA A 298 11.82 5.91 42.56
C ALA A 298 11.37 7.35 42.27
N THR A 299 10.92 7.66 41.04
CA THR A 299 10.30 8.97 40.74
C THR A 299 8.78 8.90 40.85
N ASN A 300 8.19 7.76 40.47
CA ASN A 300 6.74 7.53 40.43
C ASN A 300 5.98 8.62 39.65
N ASP A 301 6.65 9.25 38.66
CA ASP A 301 6.06 10.31 37.86
C ASP A 301 4.87 9.77 37.06
N SER A 302 3.69 10.29 37.35
CA SER A 302 2.48 10.02 36.58
C SER A 302 1.57 11.23 36.53
N TRP A 303 0.79 11.33 35.45
CA TRP A 303 -0.19 12.39 35.25
C TRP A 303 -1.30 11.91 34.33
N ASP A 304 -2.52 12.40 34.54
CA ASP A 304 -3.64 12.27 33.62
C ASP A 304 -3.98 13.61 32.97
N ARG A 305 -4.63 13.56 31.81
CA ARG A 305 -5.14 14.74 31.12
C ARG A 305 -6.37 14.41 30.30
N LYS A 306 -7.38 15.27 30.35
CA LYS A 306 -8.51 15.24 29.41
C LYS A 306 -8.22 16.11 28.20
N LEU A 307 -8.40 15.56 27.00
CA LEU A 307 -8.24 16.26 25.73
C LEU A 307 -9.54 16.97 25.31
N PRO A 308 -9.45 18.18 24.73
CA PRO A 308 -10.61 18.88 24.18
C PRO A 308 -10.95 18.29 22.80
N LEU A 309 -11.74 17.21 22.81
CA LEU A 309 -12.29 16.57 21.62
C LEU A 309 -13.50 17.35 21.07
N LEU A 310 -13.61 17.44 19.75
CA LEU A 310 -14.78 17.98 19.05
C LEU A 310 -15.94 16.97 19.03
N VAL A 311 -17.14 17.44 18.66
CA VAL A 311 -18.32 16.57 18.49
C VAL A 311 -18.04 15.54 17.39
N GLY A 312 -18.05 14.25 17.74
CA GLY A 312 -17.72 13.15 16.82
C GLY A 312 -16.22 12.88 16.65
N GLU A 313 -15.36 13.59 17.37
CA GLU A 313 -13.93 13.28 17.48
C GLU A 313 -13.70 12.19 18.55
N TYR A 314 -12.80 11.26 18.27
CA TYR A 314 -12.29 10.26 19.20
C TYR A 314 -10.82 9.98 18.91
N ILE A 315 -10.06 9.58 19.93
CA ILE A 315 -8.66 9.19 19.77
C ILE A 315 -8.63 7.85 19.01
N THR A 316 -7.81 7.77 17.96
CA THR A 316 -7.61 6.56 17.17
C THR A 316 -6.32 5.86 17.52
N SER A 317 -5.27 6.59 17.90
CA SER A 317 -3.98 6.01 18.28
C SER A 317 -3.20 6.94 19.19
N ILE A 318 -2.34 6.36 20.03
CA ILE A 318 -1.40 7.06 20.91
C ILE A 318 -0.03 6.40 20.80
N CYS A 319 1.05 7.18 20.87
CA CYS A 319 2.40 6.65 20.98
C CYS A 319 3.30 7.50 21.88
N ILE A 320 4.41 6.92 22.32
CA ILE A 320 5.46 7.58 23.09
C ILE A 320 6.81 7.29 22.43
N THR A 321 7.64 8.31 22.21
CA THR A 321 9.03 8.14 21.74
C THR A 321 9.83 7.37 22.78
N ASN A 322 10.91 6.68 22.40
CA ASN A 322 11.87 6.13 23.38
C ASN A 322 13.23 6.85 23.26
N ASN A 323 13.33 8.11 23.67
CA ASN A 323 14.57 8.86 23.51
C ASN A 323 15.52 8.58 24.68
N ALA A 324 16.72 8.06 24.39
CA ALA A 324 17.72 7.75 25.42
C ALA A 324 18.31 9.01 26.09
N SER A 325 18.52 10.09 25.33
CA SER A 325 19.24 11.29 25.79
C SER A 325 18.32 12.44 26.25
N ALA A 326 17.07 12.47 25.78
CA ALA A 326 16.11 13.55 26.05
C ALA A 326 14.82 13.08 26.74
N THR A 327 13.95 14.03 27.08
CA THR A 327 12.59 13.76 27.56
C THR A 327 11.75 13.12 26.46
N ASN A 328 10.94 12.12 26.80
CA ASN A 328 10.04 11.51 25.84
C ASN A 328 8.95 12.50 25.38
N THR A 329 8.57 12.39 24.10
CA THR A 329 7.38 13.05 23.54
C THR A 329 6.25 12.04 23.43
N ILE A 330 5.06 12.47 23.81
CA ILE A 330 3.80 11.73 23.75
C ILE A 330 2.98 12.32 22.60
N ILE A 331 2.50 11.48 21.70
CA ILE A 331 1.75 11.88 20.51
C ILE A 331 0.38 11.21 20.53
N VAL A 332 -0.66 11.99 20.27
CA VAL A 332 -2.06 11.53 20.22
C VAL A 332 -2.66 11.89 18.86
N GLY A 333 -3.21 10.88 18.17
CA GLY A 333 -3.88 11.02 16.87
C GLY A 333 -5.38 10.76 16.96
N THR A 334 -6.17 11.49 16.19
CA THR A 334 -7.65 11.37 16.18
C THR A 334 -8.23 11.05 14.81
N ASN A 335 -9.47 10.55 14.80
CA ASN A 335 -10.23 10.26 13.58
C ASN A 335 -10.49 11.49 12.70
N LEU A 336 -10.37 12.70 13.25
CA LEU A 336 -10.46 13.95 12.49
C LEU A 336 -9.09 14.46 12.02
N GLY A 337 -8.01 13.71 12.26
CA GLY A 337 -6.66 14.09 11.83
C GLY A 337 -6.00 15.16 12.70
N TYR A 338 -6.38 15.29 13.98
CA TYR A 338 -5.56 16.10 14.91
C TYR A 338 -4.40 15.24 15.42
N LEU A 339 -3.17 15.75 15.28
CA LEU A 339 -1.99 15.25 15.96
C LEU A 339 -1.64 16.23 17.08
N ARG A 340 -1.60 15.74 18.32
CA ARG A 340 -1.29 16.56 19.51
C ARG A 340 -0.03 16.02 20.16
N PHE A 341 0.95 16.89 20.36
CA PHE A 341 2.25 16.56 20.91
C PHE A 341 2.36 17.09 22.34
N PHE A 342 2.80 16.25 23.26
CA PHE A 342 3.02 16.57 24.66
C PHE A 342 4.44 16.19 25.06
N ASN A 343 5.06 16.95 25.95
CA ASN A 343 6.28 16.48 26.61
C ASN A 343 5.94 15.39 27.66
N GLN A 344 6.97 14.73 28.19
CA GLN A 344 6.86 13.70 29.22
C GLN A 344 6.09 14.13 30.49
N PHE A 345 5.95 15.44 30.73
CA PHE A 345 5.26 16.03 31.88
C PHE A 345 3.83 16.52 31.56
N GLY A 346 3.29 16.18 30.38
CA GLY A 346 1.91 16.47 29.99
C GLY A 346 1.64 17.88 29.48
N VAL A 347 2.67 18.71 29.29
CA VAL A 347 2.54 20.03 28.64
C VAL A 347 2.34 19.82 27.14
N CYS A 348 1.32 20.44 26.56
CA CYS A 348 1.07 20.37 25.11
C CYS A 348 2.06 21.32 24.41
N ILE A 349 2.91 20.78 23.55
CA ILE A 349 4.00 21.52 22.90
C ILE A 349 3.71 21.85 21.43
N ASN A 350 2.91 21.03 20.73
CA ASN A 350 2.46 21.32 19.36
C ASN A 350 1.10 20.66 19.04
N ILE A 351 0.38 21.20 18.05
CA ILE A 351 -0.82 20.61 17.46
C ILE A 351 -0.76 20.77 15.94
N LEU A 352 -0.82 19.66 15.21
CA LEU A 352 -0.88 19.63 13.74
C LEU A 352 -2.23 19.09 13.25
N LYS A 353 -2.54 19.38 11.99
CA LYS A 353 -3.73 18.89 11.27
C LYS A 353 -3.30 18.08 10.05
N THR A 354 -3.74 16.83 9.97
CA THR A 354 -3.47 15.88 8.90
C THR A 354 -4.77 15.26 8.38
N LEU A 355 -4.63 14.27 7.49
CA LEU A 355 -5.70 13.31 7.20
C LEU A 355 -6.10 12.51 8.47
N PRO A 356 -7.29 11.87 8.50
CA PRO A 356 -7.73 10.97 9.56
C PRO A 356 -6.69 9.92 9.96
N VAL A 357 -6.24 9.94 11.21
CA VAL A 357 -5.16 9.06 11.69
C VAL A 357 -5.71 7.66 11.98
N VAL A 358 -5.06 6.63 11.43
CA VAL A 358 -5.34 5.21 11.71
C VAL A 358 -4.42 4.69 12.82
N THR A 359 -3.11 4.91 12.71
CA THR A 359 -2.13 4.49 13.72
C THR A 359 -0.90 5.40 13.74
N LEU A 360 -0.25 5.46 14.90
CA LEU A 360 1.00 6.17 15.15
C LEU A 360 2.03 5.22 15.77
N ILE A 361 3.29 5.32 15.33
CA ILE A 361 4.45 4.83 16.09
C ILE A 361 5.56 5.89 16.08
N ALA A 362 6.41 5.87 17.10
CA ALA A 362 7.56 6.76 17.22
C ALA A 362 8.86 5.94 17.40
N SER A 363 9.97 6.45 16.87
CA SER A 363 11.26 5.75 16.96
C SER A 363 11.97 5.96 18.31
N ALA A 364 13.06 5.22 18.50
CA ALA A 364 13.78 5.09 19.77
C ALA A 364 15.11 5.88 19.82
N THR A 365 15.26 6.95 19.03
CA THR A 365 16.54 7.65 18.87
C THR A 365 16.52 9.12 19.26
N VAL A 366 17.73 9.70 19.31
CA VAL A 366 17.96 11.13 19.56
C VAL A 366 17.19 11.99 18.55
N ASN A 367 17.11 11.57 17.28
CA ASN A 367 16.33 12.24 16.22
C ASN A 367 15.01 11.52 15.95
N ALA A 368 14.16 11.45 16.99
CA ALA A 368 12.93 10.67 17.01
C ALA A 368 12.02 10.94 15.79
N LYS A 369 11.77 9.89 15.02
CA LYS A 369 10.88 9.93 13.85
C LYS A 369 9.47 9.50 14.25
N LEU A 370 8.45 10.22 13.78
CA LEU A 370 7.04 9.85 13.88
C LEU A 370 6.59 9.21 12.55
N PHE A 371 6.10 7.98 12.59
CA PHE A 371 5.43 7.35 11.46
C PHE A 371 3.92 7.36 11.69
N VAL A 372 3.20 7.95 10.74
CA VAL A 372 1.75 8.13 10.77
C VAL A 372 1.14 7.36 9.61
N ILE A 373 0.15 6.50 9.87
CA ILE A 373 -0.72 5.96 8.82
C ILE A 373 -2.05 6.69 8.89
N ASN A 374 -2.49 7.21 7.75
CA ASN A 374 -3.73 7.93 7.57
C ASN A 374 -4.70 7.16 6.67
N GLN A 375 -6.00 7.41 6.84
CA GLN A 375 -7.02 6.98 5.91
C GLN A 375 -7.37 8.14 4.97
N VAL A 376 -7.24 7.93 3.66
CA VAL A 376 -7.67 8.88 2.62
C VAL A 376 -9.15 8.67 2.33
N THR A 377 -9.55 7.41 2.04
CA THR A 377 -10.94 6.99 1.80
C THR A 377 -11.14 5.57 2.35
N THR A 378 -12.34 4.98 2.18
CA THR A 378 -12.55 3.56 2.51
C THR A 378 -11.57 2.68 1.74
N ASN A 379 -10.77 1.87 2.45
CA ASN A 379 -9.74 0.98 1.89
C ASN A 379 -8.58 1.69 1.13
N VAL A 380 -8.39 3.01 1.31
CA VAL A 380 -7.25 3.74 0.75
C VAL A 380 -6.47 4.41 1.87
N TYR A 381 -5.22 4.01 2.03
CA TYR A 381 -4.34 4.44 3.11
C TYR A 381 -3.12 5.18 2.55
N SER A 382 -2.62 6.13 3.33
CA SER A 382 -1.36 6.82 3.08
C SER A 382 -0.50 6.85 4.34
N TYR A 383 0.79 7.12 4.18
CA TYR A 383 1.71 7.31 5.30
C TYR A 383 2.48 8.62 5.22
N SER A 384 2.91 9.09 6.38
CA SER A 384 3.81 10.23 6.53
C SER A 384 4.89 9.91 7.56
N ILE A 385 6.10 10.42 7.32
CA ILE A 385 7.23 10.41 8.26
C ILE A 385 7.57 11.84 8.60
N LEU A 386 7.53 12.17 9.89
CA LEU A 386 7.94 13.48 10.42
C LEU A 386 9.18 13.31 11.30
N ASP A 387 10.11 14.24 11.21
CA ASP A 387 11.15 14.43 12.23
C ASP A 387 10.60 15.31 13.34
N ILE A 388 10.42 14.76 14.55
CA ILE A 388 9.82 15.50 15.68
C ILE A 388 10.76 16.63 16.15
N ASN A 389 12.08 16.44 16.01
CA ASN A 389 13.08 17.33 16.59
C ASN A 389 13.57 18.38 15.58
N GLN A 390 13.55 18.08 14.28
CA GLN A 390 13.75 19.06 13.21
C GLN A 390 12.42 19.79 12.86
N ASP A 391 11.84 20.47 13.85
CA ASP A 391 10.63 21.30 13.73
C ASP A 391 9.47 20.62 12.97
N TYR A 392 9.19 19.36 13.30
CA TYR A 392 8.09 18.57 12.72
C TYR A 392 8.16 18.41 11.18
N LYS A 393 9.35 18.55 10.59
CA LYS A 393 9.58 18.47 9.14
C LYS A 393 9.13 17.12 8.58
N TYR A 394 8.36 17.16 7.50
CA TYR A 394 8.04 15.97 6.72
C TYR A 394 9.27 15.47 5.94
N ILE A 395 9.60 14.20 6.13
CA ILE A 395 10.57 13.45 5.31
C ILE A 395 9.82 12.74 4.18
N GLN A 396 8.67 12.16 4.49
CA GLN A 396 7.71 11.61 3.53
C GLN A 396 6.30 12.13 3.90
N HIS A 397 5.48 12.50 2.93
CA HIS A 397 4.18 13.14 3.17
C HIS A 397 3.08 12.53 2.30
N ASN A 398 2.09 11.91 2.93
CA ASN A 398 0.92 11.27 2.32
C ASN A 398 1.26 10.31 1.16
N ALA A 399 2.39 9.62 1.24
CA ALA A 399 2.79 8.60 0.27
C ALA A 399 1.85 7.38 0.37
N PRO A 400 1.57 6.66 -0.74
CA PRO A 400 0.62 5.55 -0.75
C PRO A 400 1.09 4.39 0.13
N MET A 401 0.15 3.74 0.84
CA MET A 401 0.42 2.63 1.74
C MET A 401 -0.23 1.33 1.18
N PRO A 402 0.53 0.24 0.96
CA PRO A 402 0.01 -1.04 0.46
C PRO A 402 -0.69 -1.85 1.57
N LEU A 403 -1.79 -1.31 2.10
CA LEU A 403 -2.70 -2.01 3.02
C LEU A 403 -4.08 -2.20 2.38
N LYS A 404 -4.72 -3.33 2.67
CA LYS A 404 -6.13 -3.59 2.33
C LYS A 404 -6.93 -3.99 3.57
N ASP A 405 -8.23 -3.72 3.53
CA ASP A 405 -9.15 -3.96 4.63
C ASP A 405 -9.20 -5.45 4.99
N HIS A 406 -8.83 -5.72 6.24
CA HIS A 406 -8.74 -7.06 6.82
C HIS A 406 -8.94 -6.95 8.34
N THR A 407 -9.21 -8.05 9.03
CA THR A 407 -9.31 -8.08 10.50
C THR A 407 -8.28 -9.02 11.14
N PRO A 408 -7.24 -8.51 11.83
CA PRO A 408 -6.90 -7.09 11.97
C PRO A 408 -6.40 -6.51 10.65
N LEU A 409 -6.41 -5.18 10.53
CA LEU A 409 -5.82 -4.44 9.39
C LEU A 409 -4.28 -4.53 9.44
N ILE A 410 -3.74 -4.34 10.64
CA ILE A 410 -2.31 -4.34 10.95
C ILE A 410 -2.09 -5.33 12.10
N LYS A 411 -1.22 -6.33 11.90
CA LYS A 411 -0.82 -7.28 12.95
C LYS A 411 0.30 -6.70 13.82
N GLY A 412 1.27 -6.03 13.21
CA GLY A 412 2.33 -5.30 13.91
C GLY A 412 2.85 -4.14 13.09
N ILE A 413 3.36 -3.15 13.81
CA ILE A 413 3.93 -1.92 13.26
C ILE A 413 4.94 -1.41 14.29
N PHE A 414 6.19 -1.22 13.87
CA PHE A 414 7.31 -0.84 14.73
C PHE A 414 8.46 -0.28 13.87
N PHE A 415 9.43 0.36 14.52
CA PHE A 415 10.72 0.66 13.90
C PHE A 415 11.69 -0.50 14.17
N ASN A 416 12.66 -0.71 13.26
CA ASN A 416 13.85 -1.50 13.57
C ASN A 416 14.85 -0.68 14.40
N GLU A 417 16.00 -1.28 14.75
CA GLU A 417 17.08 -0.59 15.48
C GLU A 417 17.70 0.60 14.72
N PHE A 418 17.54 0.64 13.38
CA PHE A 418 18.05 1.68 12.47
C PHE A 418 17.00 2.74 12.07
N ASN A 419 15.85 2.81 12.75
CA ASN A 419 14.72 3.72 12.47
C ASN A 419 13.99 3.51 11.13
N ASP A 420 14.07 2.35 10.50
CA ASP A 420 13.26 2.01 9.33
C ASP A 420 11.86 1.53 9.76
N PRO A 421 10.78 2.13 9.25
CA PRO A 421 9.41 1.66 9.49
C PRO A 421 9.21 0.22 8.98
N CYS A 422 8.75 -0.65 9.87
CA CYS A 422 8.37 -2.02 9.58
C CYS A 422 6.87 -2.22 9.85
N ILE A 423 6.19 -2.98 9.00
CA ILE A 423 4.77 -3.30 9.13
C ILE A 423 4.48 -4.74 8.71
N VAL A 424 3.58 -5.40 9.44
CA VAL A 424 2.98 -6.67 9.04
C VAL A 424 1.48 -6.44 8.84
N GLY A 425 1.05 -6.47 7.58
CA GLY A 425 -0.36 -6.39 7.22
C GLY A 425 -1.14 -7.61 7.72
N GLY A 426 -2.46 -7.46 7.85
CA GLY A 426 -3.32 -8.58 8.19
C GLY A 426 -3.67 -9.50 7.03
N GLU A 427 -3.56 -9.02 5.78
CA GLU A 427 -4.01 -9.71 4.57
C GLU A 427 -3.15 -10.94 4.22
N ASP A 428 -1.82 -10.80 4.28
CA ASP A 428 -0.88 -11.75 3.66
C ASP A 428 0.23 -12.27 4.59
N ASP A 429 0.29 -11.78 5.83
CA ASP A 429 1.32 -12.06 6.85
C ASP A 429 2.76 -11.73 6.40
N THR A 430 2.94 -10.79 5.47
CA THR A 430 4.25 -10.32 5.03
C THR A 430 4.75 -9.15 5.88
N LEU A 431 5.98 -9.28 6.39
CA LEU A 431 6.77 -8.19 6.95
C LEU A 431 7.32 -7.33 5.81
N LEU A 432 6.82 -6.11 5.71
CA LEU A 432 7.33 -5.07 4.83
C LEU A 432 8.24 -4.14 5.64
N ILE A 433 9.40 -3.79 5.09
CA ILE A 433 10.27 -2.71 5.57
C ILE A 433 10.27 -1.57 4.56
N LEU A 434 10.26 -0.33 5.03
CA LEU A 434 10.37 0.83 4.16
C LEU A 434 11.85 1.13 3.90
N HIS A 435 12.25 1.13 2.63
CA HIS A 435 13.62 1.29 2.16
C HIS A 435 13.85 2.68 1.53
N SER A 436 15.04 3.27 1.74
CA SER A 436 15.47 4.58 1.19
C SER A 436 14.45 5.71 1.38
N TRP A 437 13.76 5.70 2.52
CA TRP A 437 12.78 6.73 2.90
C TRP A 437 13.41 8.04 3.38
N ARG A 438 14.72 8.03 3.64
CA ARG A 438 15.52 9.23 3.93
C ARG A 438 15.65 10.14 2.72
N GLU A 439 15.67 9.53 1.52
CA GLU A 439 15.69 10.23 0.24
C GLU A 439 14.26 10.58 -0.20
N SER A 440 14.05 11.84 -0.60
CA SER A 440 12.76 12.30 -1.13
C SER A 440 12.38 11.52 -2.40
N ASN A 441 11.13 11.05 -2.48
CA ASN A 441 10.56 10.29 -3.60
C ASN A 441 11.22 8.92 -3.93
N ASN A 442 12.20 8.45 -3.16
CA ASN A 442 12.85 7.15 -3.36
C ASN A 442 12.37 6.03 -2.43
N ALA A 443 11.46 6.36 -1.50
CA ALA A 443 10.88 5.44 -0.52
C ALA A 443 10.14 4.26 -1.17
N LYS A 444 10.52 3.03 -0.81
CA LYS A 444 9.97 1.78 -1.39
C LYS A 444 9.66 0.76 -0.30
N TRP A 445 8.49 0.13 -0.34
CA TRP A 445 8.19 -1.01 0.51
C TRP A 445 8.83 -2.27 -0.05
N ILE A 446 9.65 -2.96 0.75
CA ILE A 446 10.29 -4.22 0.39
C ILE A 446 9.74 -5.34 1.28
N PRO A 447 9.18 -6.42 0.72
CA PRO A 447 8.74 -7.58 1.50
C PRO A 447 9.95 -8.43 1.89
N ILE A 448 10.30 -8.43 3.18
CA ILE A 448 11.50 -9.12 3.69
C ILE A 448 11.24 -10.49 4.30
N LEU A 449 10.02 -10.78 4.74
CA LEU A 449 9.67 -12.09 5.30
C LEU A 449 8.17 -12.37 5.15
N ASN A 450 7.76 -13.47 4.53
CA ASN A 450 6.38 -13.94 4.65
C ASN A 450 6.27 -14.91 5.83
N CYS A 451 5.68 -14.44 6.93
CA CYS A 451 5.71 -15.15 8.20
C CYS A 451 4.98 -16.50 8.12
N HIS A 452 3.87 -16.58 7.37
CA HIS A 452 3.10 -17.82 7.25
C HIS A 452 3.83 -18.87 6.39
N LYS A 453 4.45 -18.49 5.27
CA LYS A 453 5.26 -19.41 4.45
C LYS A 453 6.40 -20.03 5.25
N VAL A 454 7.22 -19.22 5.91
CA VAL A 454 8.37 -19.71 6.70
C VAL A 454 7.88 -20.57 7.87
N LEU A 455 6.88 -20.12 8.62
CA LEU A 455 6.33 -20.86 9.76
C LEU A 455 5.74 -22.22 9.38
N THR A 456 5.16 -22.35 8.19
CA THR A 456 4.55 -23.60 7.70
C THR A 456 5.50 -24.49 6.89
N GLU A 457 6.79 -24.12 6.79
CA GLU A 457 7.77 -24.77 5.90
C GLU A 457 7.24 -24.85 4.46
N TYR A 458 6.77 -23.71 3.93
CA TYR A 458 6.14 -23.59 2.61
C TYR A 458 4.91 -24.51 2.42
N GLY A 459 4.15 -24.71 3.50
CA GLY A 459 2.97 -25.58 3.54
C GLY A 459 3.28 -27.08 3.51
N THR A 460 4.55 -27.50 3.53
CA THR A 460 4.94 -28.92 3.59
C THR A 460 4.59 -29.55 4.94
N ASN A 461 4.59 -28.77 6.01
CA ASN A 461 4.35 -29.25 7.37
C ASN A 461 2.85 -29.18 7.75
N SER A 462 2.16 -30.31 7.58
CA SER A 462 0.72 -30.44 7.87
C SER A 462 0.33 -30.04 9.30
N ASN A 463 1.21 -30.29 10.29
CA ASN A 463 0.99 -29.92 11.70
C ASN A 463 1.03 -28.40 11.93
N LYS A 464 1.75 -27.66 11.08
CA LYS A 464 1.93 -26.20 11.17
C LYS A 464 0.97 -25.41 10.29
N LYS A 465 0.27 -26.04 9.35
CA LYS A 465 -0.64 -25.38 8.38
C LYS A 465 -1.61 -24.35 8.97
N ASN A 466 -2.08 -24.56 10.20
CA ASN A 466 -3.01 -23.66 10.91
C ASN A 466 -2.32 -22.76 11.96
N TRP A 467 -1.00 -22.58 11.86
CA TRP A 467 -0.22 -21.69 12.73
C TRP A 467 -0.12 -20.30 12.10
N LYS A 468 -0.21 -19.27 12.95
CA LYS A 468 -0.11 -17.86 12.56
C LYS A 468 0.99 -17.18 13.35
N CYS A 469 1.60 -16.16 12.75
CA CYS A 469 2.57 -15.29 13.40
C CYS A 469 1.86 -14.08 14.02
N TRP A 470 2.28 -13.68 15.22
CA TRP A 470 1.96 -12.39 15.81
C TRP A 470 3.25 -11.61 16.09
N PRO A 471 3.57 -10.57 15.31
CA PRO A 471 4.86 -9.87 15.39
C PRO A 471 4.95 -8.93 16.60
N LEU A 472 6.16 -8.77 17.16
CA LEU A 472 6.46 -7.92 18.32
C LEU A 472 7.51 -6.84 17.99
N GLY A 473 8.48 -7.15 17.13
CA GLY A 473 9.51 -6.20 16.68
C GLY A 473 10.52 -6.86 15.73
N PHE A 474 11.29 -6.06 15.02
CA PHE A 474 12.34 -6.52 14.09
C PHE A 474 13.70 -5.96 14.55
N ILE A 475 14.66 -6.85 14.87
CA ILE A 475 15.95 -6.51 15.47
C ILE A 475 17.01 -7.43 14.84
N GLY A 476 18.13 -6.87 14.37
CA GLY A 476 19.04 -7.56 13.48
C GLY A 476 18.30 -8.12 12.28
N ASP A 477 18.57 -9.39 11.98
CA ASP A 477 17.94 -10.12 10.86
C ASP A 477 16.78 -11.00 11.32
N LYS A 478 16.13 -10.63 12.43
CA LYS A 478 15.16 -11.48 13.11
C LYS A 478 13.87 -10.74 13.48
N LEU A 479 12.76 -11.34 13.09
CA LEU A 479 11.42 -10.96 13.53
C LEU A 479 11.12 -11.66 14.87
N ASN A 480 11.06 -10.86 15.94
CA ASN A 480 10.59 -11.32 17.24
C ASN A 480 9.06 -11.41 17.19
N CYS A 481 8.51 -12.59 17.48
CA CYS A 481 7.09 -12.88 17.31
C CYS A 481 6.57 -13.98 18.24
N LEU A 482 5.24 -14.14 18.29
CA LEU A 482 4.54 -15.23 18.96
C LEU A 482 3.93 -16.17 17.92
N ILE A 483 4.00 -17.47 18.20
CA ILE A 483 3.36 -18.49 17.37
C ILE A 483 1.97 -18.84 17.91
N LEU A 484 0.95 -18.43 17.16
CA LEU A 484 -0.45 -18.68 17.44
C LEU A 484 -0.84 -20.04 16.85
N LYS A 485 -1.25 -20.97 17.69
CA LYS A 485 -1.74 -22.30 17.29
C LYS A 485 -3.26 -22.27 17.09
N ASN A 486 -3.82 -23.36 16.57
CA ASN A 486 -5.26 -23.59 16.44
C ASN A 486 -6.00 -22.53 15.59
N ASN A 487 -5.35 -21.97 14.55
CA ASN A 487 -5.89 -20.94 13.67
C ASN A 487 -6.28 -19.60 14.37
N SER A 488 -5.86 -19.38 15.62
CA SER A 488 -6.20 -18.16 16.38
C SER A 488 -5.68 -16.91 15.67
N GLN A 489 -6.53 -15.90 15.52
CA GLN A 489 -6.16 -14.64 14.88
C GLN A 489 -5.33 -13.71 15.79
N TYR A 490 -5.44 -13.90 17.11
CA TYR A 490 -4.81 -13.07 18.14
C TYR A 490 -4.15 -13.96 19.22
N PRO A 491 -3.13 -13.47 19.95
CA PRO A 491 -2.65 -14.11 21.16
C PRO A 491 -3.75 -14.13 22.25
N GLY A 492 -3.84 -15.26 22.95
CA GLY A 492 -4.73 -15.45 24.11
C GLY A 492 -3.92 -15.64 25.39
N PHE A 493 -4.61 -15.91 26.50
CA PHE A 493 -3.99 -16.06 27.82
C PHE A 493 -3.76 -17.54 28.21
N PRO A 494 -2.63 -17.92 28.83
CA PRO A 494 -1.43 -17.11 29.08
C PRO A 494 -0.63 -16.86 27.79
N LEU A 495 0.21 -15.83 27.80
CA LEU A 495 0.99 -15.46 26.63
C LEU A 495 2.04 -16.54 26.29
N PRO A 496 2.18 -16.96 25.02
CA PRO A 496 3.31 -17.76 24.57
C PRO A 496 4.64 -17.02 24.80
N LEU A 497 5.74 -17.77 24.89
CA LEU A 497 7.08 -17.18 24.83
C LEU A 497 7.35 -16.63 23.42
N PRO A 498 7.99 -15.44 23.30
CA PRO A 498 8.54 -14.96 22.04
C PRO A 498 9.52 -15.97 21.43
N ILE A 499 9.52 -16.02 20.10
CA ILE A 499 10.55 -16.68 19.31
C ILE A 499 11.08 -15.70 18.26
N GLU A 500 12.24 -16.04 17.71
CA GLU A 500 12.87 -15.32 16.61
C GLU A 500 12.62 -16.09 15.30
N LEU A 501 12.18 -15.39 14.25
CA LEU A 501 12.16 -15.90 12.88
C LEU A 501 13.20 -15.15 12.07
N GLU A 502 14.12 -15.86 11.42
CA GLU A 502 15.11 -15.24 10.53
C GLU A 502 14.42 -14.67 9.28
N VAL A 503 14.95 -13.54 8.79
CA VAL A 503 14.52 -12.90 7.55
C VAL A 503 14.84 -13.81 6.36
N GLU A 504 13.83 -14.04 5.51
CA GLU A 504 13.92 -14.81 4.29
C GLU A 504 13.03 -14.15 3.21
N LEU A 505 13.66 -13.65 2.15
CA LEU A 505 12.96 -12.98 1.06
C LEU A 505 12.00 -13.96 0.36
N PRO A 506 10.77 -13.53 0.03
CA PRO A 506 9.70 -14.41 -0.43
C PRO A 506 9.82 -14.85 -1.90
N ILE A 507 11.04 -15.19 -2.35
CA ILE A 507 11.36 -15.66 -3.70
C ILE A 507 11.23 -17.18 -3.86
N LYS A 508 11.39 -17.95 -2.77
CA LYS A 508 11.25 -19.41 -2.78
C LYS A 508 9.79 -19.82 -3.05
N ILE A 509 9.62 -20.91 -3.79
CA ILE A 509 8.35 -21.63 -4.00
C ILE A 509 8.28 -22.83 -3.03
N LYS A 510 9.42 -23.46 -2.74
CA LYS A 510 9.55 -24.61 -1.82
C LYS A 510 10.68 -24.41 -0.82
N PHE A 511 10.56 -25.10 0.32
CA PHE A 511 11.53 -25.01 1.42
C PHE A 511 12.96 -25.44 1.04
N GLU A 512 13.11 -26.44 0.16
CA GLU A 512 14.41 -27.04 -0.21
C GLU A 512 15.14 -26.34 -1.38
N GLU A 513 14.68 -25.18 -1.83
CA GLU A 513 15.28 -24.47 -2.98
C GLU A 513 16.61 -23.78 -2.65
N ASP A 514 17.50 -23.63 -3.64
CA ASP A 514 18.85 -23.11 -3.41
C ASP A 514 18.83 -21.67 -2.88
N GLU A 515 19.35 -21.51 -1.67
CA GLU A 515 19.40 -20.27 -0.92
C GLU A 515 20.35 -19.22 -1.52
N ALA A 516 21.12 -19.52 -2.56
CA ALA A 516 22.11 -18.58 -3.10
C ALA A 516 21.48 -17.31 -3.68
N GLU A 517 20.32 -17.41 -4.34
CA GLU A 517 19.62 -16.24 -4.88
C GLU A 517 18.95 -15.43 -3.76
N GLU A 518 18.44 -16.11 -2.73
CA GLU A 518 17.87 -15.50 -1.52
C GLU A 518 18.95 -14.71 -0.77
N ASN A 519 20.07 -15.35 -0.44
CA ASN A 519 21.16 -14.74 0.31
C ASN A 519 21.78 -13.53 -0.42
N PHE A 520 21.88 -13.59 -1.75
CA PHE A 520 22.31 -12.46 -2.58
C PHE A 520 21.33 -11.28 -2.46
N LEU A 521 20.02 -11.50 -2.64
CA LEU A 521 19.03 -10.42 -2.57
C LEU A 521 18.86 -9.89 -1.13
N ARG A 522 18.99 -10.76 -0.12
CA ARG A 522 18.86 -10.44 1.30
C ARG A 522 20.03 -9.57 1.75
N SER A 523 21.26 -9.97 1.45
CA SER A 523 22.46 -9.16 1.72
C SER A 523 22.47 -7.83 0.96
N LEU A 524 21.99 -7.80 -0.29
CA LEU A 524 21.81 -6.55 -1.04
C LEU A 524 20.81 -5.60 -0.37
N THR A 525 19.69 -6.14 0.11
CA THR A 525 18.60 -5.35 0.72
C THR A 525 19.00 -4.83 2.10
N LEU A 526 19.43 -5.73 3.00
CA LEU A 526 19.77 -5.38 4.38
C LEU A 526 21.07 -4.57 4.45
N GLY A 527 22.07 -4.92 3.63
CA GLY A 527 23.30 -4.14 3.49
C GLY A 527 23.05 -2.72 2.99
N LYS A 528 22.08 -2.51 2.08
CA LYS A 528 21.71 -1.14 1.67
C LYS A 528 20.96 -0.38 2.77
N LEU A 529 20.02 -1.01 3.50
CA LEU A 529 19.36 -0.35 4.64
C LEU A 529 20.37 0.16 5.68
N ILE A 530 21.35 -0.67 6.03
CA ILE A 530 22.42 -0.27 6.95
C ILE A 530 23.27 0.85 6.35
N SER A 531 23.66 0.76 5.08
CA SER A 531 24.40 1.83 4.39
C SER A 531 23.63 3.15 4.31
N ASP A 532 22.31 3.12 4.12
CA ASP A 532 21.43 4.30 4.13
C ASP A 532 21.37 4.89 5.56
N SER A 533 21.48 4.06 6.60
CA SER A 533 21.46 4.46 8.02
C SER A 533 22.74 5.12 8.54
N LEU A 534 23.92 4.81 7.95
CA LEU A 534 25.20 5.42 8.32
C LEU A 534 25.28 6.93 8.02
N ASN A 535 24.36 7.46 7.21
CA ASN A 535 24.25 8.90 6.95
C ASN A 535 23.42 9.65 8.01
N ASP A 536 22.72 8.92 8.89
CA ASP A 536 21.99 9.47 10.04
C ASP A 536 22.85 9.35 11.31
N GLU A 537 22.57 10.21 12.30
CA GLU A 537 23.08 10.03 13.66
C GLU A 537 22.50 8.75 14.28
N LEU A 538 23.37 7.75 14.48
CA LEU A 538 23.02 6.44 15.05
C LEU A 538 22.45 6.55 16.48
N PRO A 539 21.66 5.57 16.95
CA PRO A 539 21.34 5.48 18.38
C PRO A 539 22.64 5.36 19.18
N GLY A 540 22.79 6.11 20.28
CA GLY A 540 23.98 6.03 21.14
C GLY A 540 24.17 4.71 21.91
N GLU A 541 23.36 3.70 21.60
CA GLU A 541 23.49 2.29 22.05
C GLU A 541 24.14 1.40 20.97
N ILE A 542 24.30 1.88 19.73
CA ILE A 542 24.91 1.16 18.61
C ILE A 542 26.24 1.82 18.25
N GLU A 543 27.34 1.08 18.38
CA GLU A 543 28.67 1.56 18.00
C GLU A 543 28.88 1.49 16.47
N GLU A 544 29.54 2.50 15.88
CA GLU A 544 29.83 2.54 14.43
C GLU A 544 30.60 1.29 13.96
N ASP A 545 31.49 0.76 14.81
CA ASP A 545 32.25 -0.47 14.54
C ASP A 545 31.35 -1.70 14.38
N GLU A 546 30.28 -1.84 15.18
CA GLU A 546 29.30 -2.93 15.02
C GLU A 546 28.54 -2.82 13.69
N VAL A 547 28.17 -1.60 13.30
CA VAL A 547 27.47 -1.33 12.03
C VAL A 547 28.38 -1.66 10.84
N MET A 548 29.66 -1.27 10.92
CA MET A 548 30.67 -1.59 9.92
C MET A 548 30.98 -3.08 9.86
N GLU A 549 30.97 -3.81 10.99
CA GLU A 549 31.10 -5.27 10.98
C GLU A 549 29.92 -5.93 10.24
N ARG A 550 28.67 -5.56 10.58
CA ARG A 550 27.48 -6.09 9.89
C ARG A 550 27.50 -5.78 8.39
N LEU A 551 27.88 -4.56 7.99
CA LEU A 551 28.01 -4.17 6.58
C LEU A 551 29.05 -5.04 5.85
N ASN A 552 30.20 -5.31 6.48
CA ASN A 552 31.19 -6.24 5.96
C ASN A 552 30.67 -7.68 5.85
N GLN A 553 29.88 -8.16 6.83
CA GLN A 553 29.25 -9.48 6.79
C GLN A 553 28.29 -9.61 5.58
N TYR A 554 27.44 -8.61 5.31
CA TYR A 554 26.60 -8.62 4.09
C TYR A 554 27.42 -8.56 2.81
N SER A 555 28.49 -7.74 2.76
CA SER A 555 29.38 -7.66 1.60
C SER A 555 30.01 -9.03 1.27
N MET A 556 30.48 -9.75 2.30
CA MET A 556 31.00 -11.12 2.13
C MET A 556 29.90 -12.12 1.72
N LEU A 557 28.69 -12.01 2.29
CA LEU A 557 27.56 -12.87 1.92
C LEU A 557 27.09 -12.65 0.49
N PHE A 558 27.05 -11.39 0.04
CA PHE A 558 26.72 -10.97 -1.32
C PHE A 558 27.68 -11.60 -2.34
N ASP A 559 28.98 -11.39 -2.20
CA ASP A 559 30.01 -11.93 -3.10
C ASP A 559 30.01 -13.47 -3.11
N LYS A 560 29.91 -14.10 -1.93
CA LYS A 560 29.86 -15.57 -1.80
C LYS A 560 28.64 -16.16 -2.51
N SER A 561 27.49 -15.49 -2.42
CA SER A 561 26.23 -15.94 -3.00
C SER A 561 26.25 -15.80 -4.53
N LEU A 562 26.72 -14.66 -5.05
CA LEU A 562 26.94 -14.47 -6.48
C LEU A 562 27.94 -15.49 -7.06
N LEU A 563 29.03 -15.79 -6.35
CA LEU A 563 29.99 -16.82 -6.78
C LEU A 563 29.38 -18.22 -6.82
N LYS A 564 28.45 -18.55 -5.91
CA LYS A 564 27.71 -19.82 -5.94
C LYS A 564 26.80 -19.91 -7.16
N LEU A 565 25.98 -18.88 -7.41
CA LEU A 565 25.10 -18.76 -8.59
C LEU A 565 25.90 -18.80 -9.91
N PHE A 566 27.05 -18.13 -9.94
CA PHE A 566 27.98 -18.13 -11.08
C PHE A 566 28.51 -19.54 -11.35
N GLY A 567 29.01 -20.21 -10.30
CA GLY A 567 29.54 -21.57 -10.39
C GLY A 567 28.50 -22.59 -10.83
N GLU A 568 27.25 -22.46 -10.37
CA GLU A 568 26.13 -23.29 -10.83
C GLU A 568 25.77 -23.01 -12.29
N SER A 569 25.65 -21.74 -12.68
CA SER A 569 25.37 -21.35 -14.08
C SER A 569 26.46 -21.83 -15.05
N CYS A 570 27.71 -21.89 -14.60
CA CYS A 570 28.82 -22.51 -15.32
C CYS A 570 28.67 -24.04 -15.42
N LYS A 571 28.29 -24.75 -14.36
CA LYS A 571 28.01 -26.21 -14.42
C LYS A 571 26.87 -26.54 -15.39
N GLU A 572 25.85 -25.69 -15.47
CA GLU A 572 24.76 -25.81 -16.43
C GLU A 572 25.14 -25.38 -17.86
N SER A 573 26.40 -24.95 -18.10
CA SER A 573 26.87 -24.38 -19.38
C SER A 573 26.09 -23.15 -19.87
N LYS A 574 25.35 -22.46 -18.99
CA LYS A 574 24.56 -21.24 -19.31
C LYS A 574 25.44 -20.00 -19.24
N LEU A 575 26.43 -19.90 -20.14
CA LEU A 575 27.48 -18.86 -20.11
C LEU A 575 26.94 -17.42 -20.14
N GLY A 576 25.79 -17.17 -20.78
CA GLY A 576 25.12 -15.86 -20.75
C GLY A 576 24.63 -15.48 -19.35
N LYS A 577 24.02 -16.43 -18.62
CA LYS A 577 23.58 -16.26 -17.22
C LYS A 577 24.79 -16.08 -16.30
N ALA A 578 25.85 -16.87 -16.50
CA ALA A 578 27.09 -16.72 -15.75
C ALA A 578 27.72 -15.32 -15.95
N PHE A 579 27.78 -14.82 -17.19
CA PHE A 579 28.29 -13.47 -17.44
C PHE A 579 27.41 -12.36 -16.85
N SER A 580 26.08 -12.48 -16.89
CA SER A 580 25.20 -11.50 -16.23
C SER A 580 25.36 -11.49 -14.70
N ILE A 581 25.62 -12.65 -14.08
CA ILE A 581 25.93 -12.73 -12.64
C ILE A 581 27.29 -12.08 -12.35
N ALA A 582 28.31 -12.33 -13.16
CA ALA A 582 29.63 -11.72 -12.98
C ALA A 582 29.58 -10.18 -13.02
N ARG A 583 28.69 -9.58 -13.82
CA ARG A 583 28.46 -8.12 -13.86
C ARG A 583 27.83 -7.53 -12.59
N LEU A 584 27.31 -8.35 -11.67
CA LEU A 584 26.76 -7.89 -10.39
C LEU A 584 27.81 -7.88 -9.26
N ILE A 585 28.94 -8.55 -9.47
CA ILE A 585 30.03 -8.61 -8.49
C ILE A 585 30.73 -7.26 -8.42
N LYS A 586 30.91 -6.74 -7.21
CA LYS A 586 31.49 -5.40 -6.97
C LYS A 586 32.95 -5.42 -6.54
N THR A 587 33.48 -6.56 -6.06
CA THR A 587 34.86 -6.61 -5.55
C THR A 587 35.82 -7.30 -6.51
N ASP A 588 37.03 -6.73 -6.62
CA ASP A 588 38.15 -7.29 -7.39
C ASP A 588 38.43 -8.77 -7.02
N LYS A 589 38.40 -9.06 -5.71
CA LYS A 589 38.66 -10.40 -5.15
C LYS A 589 37.64 -11.43 -5.64
N ALA A 590 36.36 -11.06 -5.69
CA ALA A 590 35.31 -11.95 -6.17
C ALA A 590 35.31 -12.06 -7.71
N LEU A 591 35.57 -11.00 -8.47
CA LEU A 591 35.75 -11.08 -9.93
C LEU A 591 36.92 -12.01 -10.31
N LEU A 592 38.05 -11.89 -9.61
CA LEU A 592 39.21 -12.76 -9.78
C LEU A 592 38.90 -14.23 -9.41
N ALA A 593 38.06 -14.48 -8.40
CA ALA A 593 37.57 -15.82 -8.10
C ALA A 593 36.65 -16.36 -9.21
N ALA A 594 35.77 -15.54 -9.78
CA ALA A 594 34.91 -15.91 -10.90
C ALA A 594 35.71 -16.26 -12.17
N SER A 595 36.77 -15.49 -12.49
CA SER A 595 37.70 -15.82 -13.60
C SER A 595 38.34 -17.19 -13.42
N ARG A 596 38.89 -17.46 -12.23
CA ARG A 596 39.49 -18.78 -11.90
C ARG A 596 38.49 -19.94 -11.98
N ILE A 597 37.22 -19.71 -11.64
CA ILE A 597 36.15 -20.71 -11.80
C ILE A 597 35.89 -20.96 -13.29
N ALA A 598 35.81 -19.92 -14.11
CA ALA A 598 35.62 -20.04 -15.56
C ALA A 598 36.80 -20.74 -16.25
N GLU A 599 38.04 -20.39 -15.90
CA GLU A 599 39.29 -21.05 -16.35
C GLU A 599 39.29 -22.54 -16.00
N ARG A 600 38.95 -22.89 -14.76
CA ARG A 600 38.89 -24.29 -14.29
C ARG A 600 37.81 -25.13 -14.99
N MET A 601 36.76 -24.47 -15.50
CA MET A 601 35.70 -25.09 -16.31
C MET A 601 35.98 -24.97 -17.82
N GLU A 602 37.20 -24.58 -18.22
CA GLU A 602 37.66 -24.44 -19.61
C GLU A 602 36.92 -23.37 -20.45
N PHE A 603 36.12 -22.49 -19.80
CA PHE A 603 35.39 -21.41 -20.46
C PHE A 603 36.24 -20.15 -20.65
N LEU A 604 37.34 -20.27 -21.40
CA LEU A 604 38.35 -19.21 -21.60
C LEU A 604 37.76 -17.88 -22.11
N ASN A 605 36.78 -17.92 -23.01
CA ASN A 605 36.10 -16.72 -23.52
C ASN A 605 35.27 -16.00 -22.44
N LEU A 606 34.76 -16.73 -21.44
CA LEU A 606 34.06 -16.13 -20.30
C LEU A 606 35.07 -15.53 -19.31
N ALA A 607 36.17 -16.23 -19.02
CA ALA A 607 37.25 -15.72 -18.18
C ALA A 607 37.85 -14.42 -18.74
N SER A 608 38.14 -14.35 -20.04
CA SER A 608 38.64 -13.14 -20.70
C SER A 608 37.66 -11.95 -20.55
N LYS A 609 36.35 -12.17 -20.69
CA LYS A 609 35.34 -11.13 -20.46
C LYS A 609 35.23 -10.69 -19.00
N ILE A 610 35.46 -11.60 -18.05
CA ILE A 610 35.52 -11.25 -16.61
C ILE A 610 36.79 -10.45 -16.31
N GLY A 611 37.91 -10.76 -16.97
CA GLY A 611 39.13 -9.94 -16.95
C GLY A 611 38.87 -8.49 -17.37
N GLN A 612 38.13 -8.28 -18.46
CA GLN A 612 37.73 -6.94 -18.93
C GLN A 612 36.85 -6.19 -17.93
N LEU A 613 35.90 -6.87 -17.26
CA LEU A 613 35.12 -6.25 -16.17
C LEU A 613 36.01 -5.80 -15.01
N ARG A 614 37.00 -6.62 -14.67
CA ARG A 614 37.97 -6.35 -13.60
C ARG A 614 38.88 -5.17 -13.92
N GLU A 615 39.38 -5.08 -15.16
CA GLU A 615 40.13 -3.92 -15.66
C GLU A 615 39.28 -2.64 -15.56
N SER A 616 38.03 -2.67 -16.05
CA SER A 616 37.14 -1.51 -15.98
C SER A 616 36.77 -1.06 -14.56
N LEU A 617 36.85 -1.94 -13.56
CA LEU A 617 36.64 -1.58 -12.16
C LEU A 617 37.83 -0.77 -11.62
N VAL A 618 39.06 -1.19 -11.95
CA VAL A 618 40.30 -0.53 -11.52
C VAL A 618 40.47 0.84 -12.20
N ASP A 619 40.08 0.96 -13.47
CA ASP A 619 40.11 2.24 -14.19
C ASP A 619 39.17 3.28 -13.55
N ILE A 620 37.99 2.86 -13.05
CA ILE A 620 37.04 3.75 -12.37
C ILE A 620 37.59 4.25 -11.03
N ASP A 621 38.23 3.37 -10.25
CA ASP A 621 38.87 3.77 -8.98
C ASP A 621 40.06 4.73 -9.24
N GLY A 622 40.78 4.56 -10.36
CA GLY A 622 41.95 5.38 -10.73
C GLY A 622 41.66 6.79 -11.26
N ASP A 623 40.46 7.04 -11.80
CA ASP A 623 40.02 8.36 -12.27
C ASP A 623 39.38 9.23 -11.16
N SER A 624 39.46 8.79 -9.89
CA SER A 624 38.80 9.44 -8.75
C SER A 624 39.73 10.17 -7.75
N ASP A 625 41.03 10.27 -8.06
CA ASP A 625 42.08 11.02 -7.30
C ASP A 625 42.31 12.46 -7.80
#